data_AF-A0AAP9WIN3-F1
#
_entry.id   AF-A0AAP9WIN3-F1
#
_cell.length_a   1.000
_cell.length_b   1.000
_cell.length_c   1.000
_cell.angle_alpha   90.00
_cell.angle_beta   90.00
_cell.angle_gamma   90.00
#
_symmetry.space_group_name_H-M   'P 1'
#
loop_
_entity.id
_entity.type
_entity.pdbx_description
1 polymer ?
#
loop_
_entity_poly.entity_id
_entity_poly.type
_entity_poly.pdbx_seq_one_letter_code
_entity_poly.pdbx_strand_id
1 'polypeptide(L)'
;MPLIKNTTRSSLEILDIEFEREVYWNRFLERAGLIVGYGAYLVCFVIVFGLKLESVKYASLFYLGLFTRVSSLLIGKFYEIPIVFRNLFSENKTLVALSIDYIRIYREKTFRRLAANLFGMNDSSTLYKANEEELLEMLRPKMQKPWKKAGKIYFFFIYIPIAFVLICISILM
;
A
#
# COMPACT_ATOMS: atom_id res chain seq x y z
N MET A 1 20.82 36.59 0.80
CA MET A 1 19.58 35.78 0.88
C MET A 1 19.87 34.30 0.55
N PRO A 2 20.41 33.46 1.47
CA PRO A 2 20.65 32.03 1.24
C PRO A 2 19.74 31.06 2.03
N LEU A 3 19.00 31.55 3.04
CA LEU A 3 18.23 30.70 3.96
C LEU A 3 17.04 29.97 3.30
N ILE A 4 16.30 30.64 2.42
CA ILE A 4 15.08 30.09 1.79
C ILE A 4 15.41 28.87 0.91
N LYS A 5 16.54 28.91 0.18
CA LYS A 5 16.93 27.85 -0.75
C LYS A 5 17.33 26.54 -0.03
N ASN A 6 17.91 26.65 1.17
CA ASN A 6 18.27 25.49 1.98
C ASN A 6 17.04 24.84 2.63
N THR A 7 16.06 25.62 3.08
CA THR A 7 14.82 25.08 3.67
C THR A 7 14.00 24.31 2.63
N THR A 8 13.86 24.83 1.42
CA THR A 8 13.11 24.14 0.34
C THR A 8 13.79 22.84 -0.10
N ARG A 9 15.13 22.80 -0.12
CA ARG A 9 15.87 21.59 -0.46
C ARG A 9 15.72 20.51 0.61
N SER A 10 15.85 20.91 1.88
CA SER A 10 15.62 20.01 3.02
C SER A 10 14.18 19.46 3.04
N SER A 11 13.19 20.30 2.71
CA SER A 11 11.79 19.88 2.73
C SER A 11 11.44 18.95 1.55
N LEU A 12 12.07 19.12 0.38
CA LEU A 12 11.99 18.18 -0.74
C LEU A 12 12.64 16.82 -0.41
N GLU A 13 13.79 16.83 0.26
CA GLU A 13 14.47 15.60 0.70
C GLU A 13 13.62 14.82 1.71
N ILE A 14 12.97 15.50 2.65
CA ILE A 14 12.05 14.86 3.60
C ILE A 14 10.87 14.20 2.87
N LEU A 15 10.29 14.88 1.86
CA LEU A 15 9.20 14.31 1.09
C LEU A 15 9.66 13.12 0.23
N ASP A 16 10.88 13.16 -0.32
CA ASP A 16 11.45 12.02 -1.04
C ASP A 16 11.59 10.79 -0.14
N ILE A 17 12.12 10.97 1.07
CA ILE A 17 12.26 9.91 2.06
C ILE A 17 10.89 9.33 2.43
N GLU A 18 9.88 10.18 2.62
CA GLU A 18 8.52 9.72 2.93
C GLU A 18 7.90 8.93 1.77
N PHE A 19 8.08 9.40 0.53
CA PHE A 19 7.62 8.70 -0.67
C PHE A 19 8.31 7.34 -0.83
N GLU A 20 9.64 7.27 -0.71
CA GLU A 20 10.39 6.01 -0.79
C GLU A 20 10.02 5.03 0.31
N ARG A 21 9.87 5.53 1.54
CA ARG A 21 9.39 4.73 2.66
C ARG A 21 8.02 4.15 2.36
N GLU A 22 7.11 4.92 1.80
CA GLU A 22 5.78 4.44 1.41
C GLU A 22 5.86 3.35 0.32
N VAL A 23 6.69 3.56 -0.71
CA VAL A 23 6.93 2.58 -1.77
C VAL A 23 7.47 1.27 -1.20
N TYR A 24 8.45 1.36 -0.29
CA TYR A 24 9.02 0.22 0.40
C TYR A 24 7.97 -0.55 1.20
N TRP A 25 7.22 0.13 2.07
CA TRP A 25 6.21 -0.52 2.91
C TRP A 25 5.10 -1.18 2.10
N ASN A 26 4.63 -0.54 1.02
CA ASN A 26 3.63 -1.14 0.14
C ASN A 26 4.16 -2.44 -0.48
N ARG A 27 5.35 -2.41 -1.09
CA ARG A 27 5.96 -3.62 -1.68
C ARG A 27 6.25 -4.71 -0.65
N PHE A 28 6.74 -4.32 0.53
CA PHE A 28 7.07 -5.25 1.60
C PHE A 28 5.82 -5.99 2.08
N LEU A 29 4.74 -5.25 2.36
CA LEU A 29 3.48 -5.83 2.83
C LEU A 29 2.80 -6.70 1.76
N GLU A 30 2.82 -6.27 0.50
CA GLU A 30 2.29 -7.06 -0.62
C GLU A 30 3.06 -8.39 -0.77
N ARG A 31 4.39 -8.34 -0.75
CA ARG A 31 5.25 -9.54 -0.82
C ARG A 31 5.09 -10.45 0.40
N ALA A 32 5.05 -9.88 1.60
CA ALA A 32 4.83 -10.65 2.83
C ALA A 32 3.48 -11.36 2.76
N GLY A 33 2.44 -10.67 2.29
CA GLY A 33 1.11 -11.26 2.08
C GLY A 33 1.10 -12.41 1.07
N LEU A 34 1.84 -12.27 -0.04
CA LEU A 34 2.01 -13.35 -1.02
C LEU A 34 2.75 -14.55 -0.42
N ILE A 35 3.87 -14.32 0.25
CA ILE A 35 4.71 -15.38 0.83
C ILE A 35 3.95 -16.12 1.94
N VAL A 36 3.34 -15.40 2.87
CA VAL A 36 2.60 -16.01 3.98
C VAL A 36 1.33 -16.67 3.48
N GLY A 37 0.57 -16.03 2.59
CA GLY A 37 -0.67 -16.58 2.04
C GLY A 37 -0.43 -17.87 1.25
N TYR A 38 0.45 -17.84 0.24
CA TYR A 38 0.75 -19.03 -0.56
C TYR A 38 1.58 -20.07 0.19
N GLY A 39 2.48 -19.64 1.08
CA GLY A 39 3.24 -20.54 1.95
C GLY A 39 2.32 -21.35 2.86
N ALA A 40 1.34 -20.69 3.50
CA ALA A 40 0.33 -21.37 4.31
C ALA A 40 -0.49 -22.37 3.49
N TYR A 41 -0.86 -22.04 2.25
CA TYR A 41 -1.56 -22.99 1.37
C TYR A 41 -0.72 -24.20 1.02
N LEU A 42 0.54 -24.01 0.65
CA LEU A 42 1.43 -25.10 0.31
C LEU A 42 1.62 -26.05 1.50
N VAL A 43 1.84 -25.50 2.69
CA VAL A 43 1.95 -26.28 3.93
C VAL A 43 0.66 -27.05 4.22
N CYS A 44 -0.50 -26.40 4.13
CA CYS A 44 -1.79 -27.07 4.34
C CYS A 44 -2.03 -28.17 3.29
N PHE A 45 -1.70 -27.92 2.03
CA PHE A 45 -1.85 -28.90 0.96
C PHE A 45 -0.98 -30.15 1.20
N VAL A 46 0.29 -29.96 1.57
CA VAL A 46 1.20 -31.07 1.89
C VAL A 46 0.70 -31.88 3.09
N ILE A 47 0.15 -31.23 4.12
CA ILE A 47 -0.33 -31.92 5.31
C ILE A 47 -1.64 -32.67 5.05
N VAL A 48 -2.61 -32.03 4.41
CA VAL A 48 -3.93 -32.63 4.16
C VAL A 48 -3.83 -33.73 3.11
N PHE A 49 -3.14 -33.50 1.99
CA PHE A 49 -3.08 -34.49 0.90
C PHE A 49 -1.88 -35.44 0.99
N GLY A 50 -0.75 -34.98 1.51
CA GLY A 50 0.46 -35.80 1.65
C GLY A 50 0.43 -36.68 2.90
N LEU A 51 0.02 -36.12 4.05
CA LEU A 51 0.00 -36.85 5.33
C LEU A 51 -1.39 -37.38 5.70
N LYS A 52 -2.46 -36.99 4.99
CA LYS A 52 -3.86 -37.35 5.29
C LYS A 52 -4.28 -37.03 6.73
N LEU A 53 -3.73 -35.97 7.30
CA LEU A 53 -4.04 -35.52 8.65
C LEU A 53 -5.07 -34.40 8.60
N GLU A 54 -6.33 -34.75 8.86
CA GLU A 54 -7.41 -33.78 9.01
C GLU A 54 -7.50 -33.39 10.49
N SER A 55 -6.97 -32.21 10.83
CA SER A 55 -7.06 -31.67 12.19
C SER A 55 -7.45 -30.20 12.19
N VAL A 56 -8.15 -29.78 13.24
CA VAL A 56 -8.60 -28.39 13.44
C VAL A 56 -7.42 -27.40 13.41
N LYS A 57 -6.23 -27.83 13.84
CA LYS A 57 -4.99 -27.03 13.81
C LYS A 57 -4.55 -26.66 12.39
N TYR A 58 -4.78 -27.55 11.43
CA TYR A 58 -4.40 -27.32 10.03
C TYR A 58 -5.45 -26.47 9.30
N ALA A 59 -6.72 -26.59 9.69
CA ALA A 59 -7.76 -25.70 9.21
C ALA A 59 -7.49 -24.24 9.63
N SER A 60 -7.05 -23.98 10.86
CA SER A 60 -6.72 -22.61 11.30
C SER A 60 -5.52 -22.01 10.56
N LEU A 61 -4.50 -22.81 10.22
CA LEU A 61 -3.39 -22.39 9.35
C LEU A 61 -3.85 -22.05 7.93
N PHE A 62 -4.79 -22.82 7.38
CA PHE A 62 -5.38 -22.53 6.08
C PHE A 62 -6.16 -21.22 6.09
N TYR A 63 -6.98 -20.99 7.12
CA TYR A 63 -7.70 -19.74 7.31
C TYR A 63 -6.76 -18.55 7.53
N LEU A 64 -5.64 -18.74 8.23
CA LEU A 64 -4.61 -17.71 8.38
C LEU A 64 -4.03 -17.33 7.01
N GLY A 65 -3.70 -18.32 6.17
CA GLY A 65 -3.24 -18.11 4.81
C GLY A 65 -4.24 -17.32 3.95
N LEU A 66 -5.50 -17.74 3.95
CA LEU A 66 -6.61 -17.06 3.25
C LEU A 66 -6.77 -15.62 3.72
N PHE A 67 -6.85 -15.44 5.03
CA PHE A 67 -7.04 -14.14 5.64
C PHE A 67 -5.88 -13.20 5.31
N THR A 68 -4.63 -13.64 5.47
CA THR A 68 -3.45 -12.85 5.11
C THR A 68 -3.41 -12.52 3.62
N ARG A 69 -3.85 -13.42 2.74
CA ARG A 69 -3.93 -13.13 1.31
C ARG A 69 -4.98 -12.05 1.00
N VAL A 70 -6.18 -12.16 1.56
CA VAL A 70 -7.23 -11.15 1.38
C VAL A 70 -6.77 -9.80 1.93
N SER A 71 -6.18 -9.78 3.13
CA SER A 71 -5.63 -8.55 3.72
C SER A 71 -4.54 -7.93 2.86
N SER A 72 -3.68 -8.74 2.23
CA SER A 72 -2.63 -8.25 1.32
C SER A 72 -3.18 -7.56 0.07
N LEU A 73 -4.31 -8.04 -0.46
CA LEU A 73 -4.99 -7.40 -1.59
C LEU A 73 -5.58 -6.03 -1.20
N LEU A 74 -6.10 -5.92 0.02
CA LEU A 74 -6.60 -4.65 0.56
C LEU A 74 -5.48 -3.62 0.76
N ILE A 75 -4.26 -4.05 1.07
CA ILE A 75 -3.09 -3.15 1.20
C ILE A 75 -2.82 -2.41 -0.11
N GLY A 76 -2.97 -3.07 -1.27
CA GLY A 76 -2.88 -2.40 -2.57
C GLY A 76 -3.84 -1.23 -2.71
N LYS A 77 -5.06 -1.33 -2.14
CA LYS A 77 -6.03 -0.23 -2.10
C LYS A 77 -5.66 0.86 -1.09
N PHE A 78 -5.06 0.52 0.04
CA PHE A 78 -4.66 1.52 1.04
C PHE A 78 -3.51 2.43 0.58
N TYR A 79 -2.66 1.90 -0.30
CA TYR A 79 -1.52 2.60 -0.90
C TYR A 79 -1.72 2.90 -2.39
N GLU A 80 -2.97 2.91 -2.86
CA GLU A 80 -3.31 3.13 -4.28
C GLU A 80 -2.83 4.50 -4.76
N ILE A 81 -3.07 5.56 -3.98
CA ILE A 81 -2.63 6.92 -4.30
C ILE A 81 -1.41 7.28 -3.45
N PRO A 82 -0.24 7.55 -4.07
CA PRO A 82 0.97 7.92 -3.34
C PRO A 82 0.80 9.23 -2.56
N ILE A 83 1.48 9.35 -1.42
CA ILE A 83 1.39 10.53 -0.54
C ILE A 83 1.56 11.87 -1.26
N VAL A 84 2.49 11.96 -2.21
CA VAL A 84 2.76 13.19 -2.98
C VAL A 84 1.54 13.67 -3.76
N PHE A 85 0.73 12.75 -4.31
CA PHE A 85 -0.51 13.08 -5.01
C PHE A 85 -1.67 13.33 -4.03
N ARG A 86 -1.67 12.65 -2.88
CA ARG A 86 -2.67 12.88 -1.83
C ARG A 86 -2.53 14.26 -1.21
N ASN A 87 -1.31 14.74 -1.06
CA ASN A 87 -0.97 16.03 -0.51
C ASN A 87 -1.54 17.20 -1.34
N LEU A 88 -1.82 16.99 -2.63
CA LEU A 88 -2.46 17.98 -3.50
C LEU A 88 -3.88 18.34 -3.04
N PHE A 89 -4.52 17.48 -2.24
CA PHE A 89 -5.86 17.70 -1.69
C PHE A 89 -5.82 18.16 -0.21
N SER A 90 -4.64 18.56 0.28
CA SER A 90 -4.47 19.04 1.65
C SER A 90 -4.90 20.50 1.79
N GLU A 91 -5.40 20.88 2.97
CA GLU A 91 -5.69 22.29 3.30
C GLU A 91 -4.40 23.12 3.45
N ASN A 92 -3.26 22.47 3.69
CA ASN A 92 -1.98 23.13 3.86
C ASN A 92 -1.34 23.51 2.51
N LYS A 93 -1.47 24.78 2.12
CA LYS A 93 -0.95 25.34 0.87
C LYS A 93 0.57 25.17 0.68
N THR A 94 1.36 25.17 1.76
CA THR A 94 2.82 24.99 1.63
C THR A 94 3.17 23.55 1.26
N LEU A 95 2.44 22.58 1.82
CA LEU A 95 2.58 21.16 1.53
C LEU A 95 2.08 20.81 0.12
N VAL A 96 1.01 21.48 -0.35
CA VAL A 96 0.54 21.38 -1.73
C VAL A 96 1.63 21.87 -2.70
N ALA A 97 2.14 23.09 -2.50
CA ALA A 97 3.19 23.66 -3.35
C ALA A 97 4.45 22.78 -3.40
N LEU A 98 4.89 22.28 -2.24
CA LEU A 98 6.04 21.37 -2.14
C LEU A 98 5.79 20.05 -2.92
N SER A 99 4.57 19.52 -2.85
CA SER A 99 4.22 18.28 -3.56
C SER A 99 4.14 18.50 -5.08
N ILE A 100 3.64 19.64 -5.53
CA ILE A 100 3.66 20.05 -6.95
C ILE A 100 5.10 20.14 -7.45
N ASP A 101 5.97 20.84 -6.71
CA ASP A 101 7.39 20.97 -7.07
C ASP A 101 8.08 19.60 -7.12
N TYR A 102 7.81 18.73 -6.14
CA TYR A 102 8.36 17.37 -6.10
C TYR A 102 7.89 16.54 -7.30
N ILE A 103 6.59 16.56 -7.61
CA ILE A 103 6.02 15.85 -8.77
C ILE A 103 6.63 16.38 -10.08
N ARG A 104 6.87 17.70 -10.18
CA ARG A 104 7.49 18.30 -11.37
C ARG A 104 8.95 17.86 -11.54
N ILE A 105 9.73 17.85 -10.47
CA ILE A 105 11.15 17.47 -10.49
C ILE A 105 11.30 15.96 -10.74
N TYR A 106 10.52 15.14 -10.04
CA TYR A 106 10.58 13.68 -10.09
C TYR A 106 9.40 13.07 -10.85
N ARG A 107 9.03 13.68 -11.99
CA ARG A 107 7.83 13.33 -12.75
C ARG A 107 7.80 11.85 -13.13
N GLU A 108 8.86 11.36 -13.75
CA GLU A 108 8.90 9.96 -14.22
C GLU A 108 8.72 8.97 -13.07
N LYS A 109 9.43 9.20 -11.96
CA LYS A 109 9.38 8.36 -10.75
C LYS A 109 7.97 8.32 -10.14
N THR A 110 7.35 9.50 -9.98
CA THR A 110 6.04 9.63 -9.33
C THR A 110 4.91 9.12 -10.22
N PHE A 111 4.92 9.47 -11.51
CA PHE A 111 3.90 9.02 -12.48
C PHE A 111 3.99 7.53 -12.75
N ARG A 112 5.19 6.96 -12.88
CA ARG A 112 5.35 5.50 -13.05
C ARG A 112 4.73 4.74 -11.90
N ARG A 113 4.88 5.23 -10.67
CA ARG A 113 4.28 4.59 -9.49
C ARG A 113 2.76 4.73 -9.50
N LEU A 114 2.25 5.91 -9.79
CA LEU A 114 0.81 6.15 -9.88
C LEU A 114 0.17 5.32 -11.00
N ALA A 115 0.80 5.26 -12.18
CA ALA A 115 0.38 4.45 -13.32
C ALA A 115 0.30 2.97 -12.95
N ALA A 116 1.35 2.43 -12.33
CA ALA A 116 1.37 1.03 -11.88
C ALA A 116 0.24 0.72 -10.90
N ASN A 117 -0.12 1.66 -10.02
CA ASN A 117 -1.18 1.46 -9.04
C ASN A 117 -2.60 1.60 -9.65
N LEU A 118 -2.79 2.54 -10.58
CA LEU A 118 -4.11 2.87 -11.13
C LEU A 118 -4.49 2.01 -12.33
N PHE A 119 -3.53 1.74 -13.20
CA PHE A 119 -3.75 1.07 -14.49
C PHE A 119 -3.16 -0.35 -14.51
N GLY A 120 -2.20 -0.66 -13.63
CA GLY A 120 -1.57 -1.99 -13.60
C GLY A 120 -0.84 -2.27 -14.92
N MET A 121 -1.35 -3.23 -15.70
CA MET A 121 -0.85 -3.58 -17.04
C MET A 121 -1.60 -2.84 -18.18
N ASN A 122 -2.61 -2.03 -17.85
CA ASN A 122 -3.38 -1.26 -18.83
C ASN A 122 -2.63 0.00 -19.28
N ASP A 123 -3.05 0.57 -20.41
CA ASP A 123 -2.46 1.79 -20.95
C ASP A 123 -2.65 2.98 -19.98
N SER A 124 -1.53 3.59 -19.58
CA SER A 124 -1.48 4.78 -18.73
C SER A 124 -1.14 6.05 -19.51
N SER A 125 -1.19 6.03 -20.84
CA SER A 125 -0.85 7.17 -21.70
C SER A 125 -1.66 8.44 -21.37
N THR A 126 -2.92 8.27 -20.97
CA THR A 126 -3.80 9.36 -20.51
C THR A 126 -3.28 10.05 -19.27
N LEU A 127 -2.73 9.30 -18.30
CA LEU A 127 -2.14 9.85 -17.09
C LEU A 127 -0.91 10.70 -17.41
N TYR A 128 -0.02 10.23 -18.29
CA TYR A 128 1.21 10.94 -18.63
C TYR A 128 0.95 12.22 -19.46
N LYS A 129 -0.14 12.24 -20.23
CA LYS A 129 -0.57 13.42 -21.00
C LYS A 129 -1.39 14.42 -20.18
N ALA A 130 -1.90 14.00 -19.02
CA ALA A 130 -2.76 14.83 -18.20
C ALA A 130 -2.06 16.12 -17.76
N ASN A 131 -2.78 17.24 -17.87
CA ASN A 131 -2.38 18.49 -17.23
C ASN A 131 -2.68 18.43 -15.71
N GLU A 132 -2.33 19.49 -14.97
CA GLU A 132 -2.50 19.51 -13.51
C GLU A 132 -3.97 19.41 -13.07
N GLU A 133 -4.87 20.07 -13.79
CA GLU A 133 -6.32 20.05 -13.50
C GLU A 133 -6.94 18.68 -13.81
N GLU A 134 -6.63 18.11 -14.96
CA GLU A 134 -7.04 16.77 -15.39
C GLU A 134 -6.51 15.71 -14.42
N LEU A 135 -5.27 15.84 -13.95
CA LEU A 135 -4.71 14.94 -12.93
C LEU A 135 -5.52 15.01 -11.63
N LEU A 136 -5.90 16.21 -11.19
CA LEU A 136 -6.74 16.38 -10.00
C LEU A 136 -8.14 15.79 -10.21
N GLU A 137 -8.73 15.94 -11.38
CA GLU A 137 -10.03 15.35 -11.71
C GLU A 137 -9.98 13.82 -11.71
N MET A 138 -8.93 13.23 -12.29
CA MET A 138 -8.70 11.78 -12.27
C MET A 138 -8.54 11.22 -10.85
N LEU A 139 -7.90 11.98 -9.95
CA LEU A 139 -7.61 11.57 -8.58
C LEU A 139 -8.76 11.83 -7.60
N ARG A 140 -9.56 12.88 -7.83
CA ARG A 140 -10.67 13.31 -6.96
C ARG A 140 -11.60 12.17 -6.52
N PRO A 141 -12.12 11.29 -7.41
CA PRO A 141 -13.01 10.21 -6.98
C PRO A 141 -12.33 9.21 -6.03
N LYS A 142 -11.01 8.98 -6.20
CA LYS A 142 -10.24 8.06 -5.36
C LYS A 142 -9.86 8.68 -4.01
N MET A 143 -9.89 10.00 -3.91
CA MET A 143 -9.59 10.76 -2.69
C MET A 143 -10.79 10.96 -1.76
N GLN A 144 -12.02 10.70 -2.21
CA GLN A 144 -13.23 10.82 -1.38
C GLN A 144 -13.22 9.90 -0.16
N LYS A 145 -12.55 8.74 -0.27
CA LYS A 145 -12.44 7.77 0.82
C LYS A 145 -11.02 7.82 1.40
N PRO A 146 -10.85 7.98 2.73
CA PRO A 146 -9.53 8.06 3.34
C PRO A 146 -8.90 6.67 3.49
N TRP A 147 -8.58 6.01 2.38
CA TRP A 147 -8.12 4.62 2.32
C TRP A 147 -6.89 4.35 3.19
N LYS A 148 -5.91 5.26 3.26
CA LYS A 148 -4.73 5.10 4.13
C LYS A 148 -5.10 5.09 5.62
N LYS A 149 -6.13 5.85 6.02
CA LYS A 149 -6.64 5.87 7.41
C LYS A 149 -7.42 4.59 7.70
N ALA A 150 -8.32 4.21 6.79
CA ALA A 150 -9.08 2.97 6.89
C ALA A 150 -8.14 1.74 6.97
N GLY A 151 -7.08 1.72 6.17
CA GLY A 151 -6.09 0.65 6.16
C GLY A 151 -5.33 0.50 7.47
N LYS A 152 -4.93 1.61 8.10
CA LYS A 152 -4.32 1.57 9.44
C LYS A 152 -5.28 0.96 10.47
N ILE A 153 -6.53 1.43 10.50
CA ILE A 153 -7.54 0.92 11.44
C ILE A 153 -7.76 -0.59 11.21
N TYR A 154 -7.96 -0.99 9.96
CA TYR A 154 -8.10 -2.40 9.58
C TYR A 154 -6.90 -3.24 10.05
N PHE A 155 -5.68 -2.77 9.80
CA PHE A 155 -4.48 -3.52 10.18
C PHE A 155 -4.38 -3.74 11.69
N PHE A 156 -4.56 -2.69 12.49
CA PHE A 156 -4.38 -2.79 13.94
C PHE A 156 -5.56 -3.46 14.66
N PHE A 157 -6.79 -3.21 14.23
CA PHE A 157 -7.99 -3.66 14.96
C PHE A 157 -8.64 -4.91 14.37
N ILE A 158 -8.31 -5.31 13.14
CA ILE A 158 -8.90 -6.47 12.47
C ILE A 158 -7.83 -7.49 12.14
N TYR A 159 -6.78 -7.10 11.42
CA TYR A 159 -5.75 -8.04 10.99
C TYR A 159 -4.98 -8.66 12.15
N ILE A 160 -4.40 -7.83 13.02
CA ILE A 160 -3.58 -8.31 14.15
C ILE A 160 -4.38 -9.22 15.09
N PRO A 161 -5.60 -8.87 15.55
CA PRO A 161 -6.36 -9.73 16.46
C PRO A 161 -6.75 -11.07 15.84
N ILE A 162 -7.23 -11.08 14.59
CA ILE A 162 -7.62 -12.32 13.90
C ILE A 162 -6.40 -13.21 13.66
N ALA A 163 -5.30 -12.63 13.17
CA ALA A 163 -4.06 -13.38 12.97
C ALA A 163 -3.55 -13.98 14.29
N PHE A 164 -3.58 -13.21 15.38
CA PHE A 164 -3.18 -13.68 16.71
C PHE A 164 -4.02 -14.87 17.18
N VAL A 165 -5.36 -14.78 17.09
CA VAL A 165 -6.27 -15.87 17.47
C VAL A 165 -5.99 -17.13 16.64
N LEU A 166 -5.84 -16.99 15.31
CA LEU A 166 -5.57 -18.13 14.43
C LEU A 166 -4.22 -18.79 14.74
N ILE A 167 -3.18 -17.99 15.02
CA ILE A 167 -1.87 -18.49 15.43
C ILE A 167 -1.97 -19.24 16.76
N CYS A 168 -2.67 -18.68 17.77
CA CYS A 168 -2.89 -19.36 19.04
C CYS A 168 -3.60 -20.70 18.84
N ILE A 169 -4.68 -20.76 18.04
CA ILE A 169 -5.38 -22.03 17.77
C ILE A 169 -4.45 -23.04 17.09
N SER A 170 -3.59 -22.59 16.18
CA SER A 170 -2.65 -23.48 15.46
C SER A 170 -1.54 -24.06 16.34
N ILE A 171 -1.15 -23.38 17.43
CA ILE A 171 -0.04 -23.79 18.31
C ILE A 171 -0.56 -24.53 19.56
N LEU A 172 -1.70 -24.10 20.11
CA LEU A 172 -2.12 -24.44 21.47
C LEU A 172 -3.16 -25.59 21.53
N MET A 173 -3.94 -25.80 20.46
CA MET A 173 -4.67 -27.05 20.28
C MET A 173 -3.74 -28.09 19.73
#